data_AF-A0A1X7UAM4-F1
#
_entry.id   AF-A0A1X7UAM4-F1
#
_cell.length_a   1.000
_cell.length_b   1.000
_cell.length_c   1.000
_cell.angle_alpha   90.00
_cell.angle_beta   90.00
_cell.angle_gamma   90.00
#
_symmetry.space_group_name_H-M   'P 1'
#
loop_
_entity.id
_entity.type
_entity.pdbx_description
1 polymer ?
#
loop_
_entity_poly.entity_id
_entity_poly.type
_entity_poly.pdbx_seq_one_letter_code
_entity_poly.pdbx_strand_id
1 'polypeptide(L)'
;MQNTIQLMKEKEAAEKHIRELDKILKSEKVEKDKLEEQLSSQVTGLQNALLLKEKEFNNSTQVLKEMIRSRDEQLVKQQEGNMDLLKKREADLKEKHSVMLSEIKQEYESKLQTLTKNYEQQLSKTREDCEARVLEVIKEFTVESSEALENTVVSKHEECVEEMKTSKMESTEAFESTAVSKHEACESIALEEMENEDKYAMESSEALESVDASKHEVSSSSLSSSLQSLPLANIPSYEVQKQMIQPLLTKRLKKGDKWSLVDMKWFKQWKKYTGFDSWDQQSGAHPGPIDNNNLFKDIVSETLNDHLMEELDYAMLSEPAWNLLLSWYGLSVGSRPIIRNVVEFGSYVKHLKVEVYLIELKLCVYPNTNNIKTGSFSRIDTISRVFTVIKEQFNIPDTTECRLWYRYMANSFELLTNLQQTVTDAGIYGGQMIVLEIRNSDGTWPRSKRK
;
A
#
# COMPACT_ATOMS: atom_id res chain seq x y z
N MET A 1 -39.19 56.86 100.16
CA MET A 1 -37.74 56.97 100.47
C MET A 1 -36.97 55.70 100.10
N GLN A 2 -37.36 54.51 100.56
CA GLN A 2 -36.66 53.24 100.22
C GLN A 2 -36.52 52.96 98.71
N ASN A 3 -37.59 53.05 97.91
CA ASN A 3 -37.50 52.82 96.45
C ASN A 3 -36.48 53.73 95.76
N THR A 4 -36.35 54.99 96.20
CA THR A 4 -35.42 55.96 95.62
C THR A 4 -33.96 55.60 95.91
N ILE A 5 -33.69 55.06 97.10
CA ILE A 5 -32.35 54.60 97.51
C ILE A 5 -31.96 53.32 96.75
N GLN A 6 -32.92 52.41 96.54
CA GLN A 6 -32.70 51.19 95.75
C GLN A 6 -32.35 51.54 94.29
N LEU A 7 -33.11 52.44 93.67
CA LEU A 7 -32.86 52.89 92.29
C LEU A 7 -31.49 53.57 92.13
N MET A 8 -31.03 54.31 93.14
CA MET A 8 -29.68 54.91 93.14
C MET A 8 -28.58 53.86 93.20
N LYS A 9 -28.71 52.81 94.03
CA LYS A 9 -27.74 51.70 94.09
C LYS A 9 -27.69 50.90 92.78
N GLU A 10 -28.84 50.67 92.15
CA GLU A 10 -28.93 49.98 90.86
C GLU A 10 -28.29 50.81 89.74
N LYS A 11 -28.53 52.13 89.72
CA LYS A 11 -27.85 53.06 88.81
C LYS A 11 -26.32 53.05 89.02
N GLU A 12 -25.85 53.13 90.26
CA GLU A 12 -24.42 53.14 90.58
C GLU A 12 -23.72 51.82 90.23
N ALA A 13 -24.42 50.69 90.42
CA ALA A 13 -23.97 49.37 89.95
C ALA A 13 -23.91 49.29 88.41
N ALA A 14 -24.91 49.82 87.70
CA ALA A 14 -24.93 49.89 86.24
C ALA A 14 -23.79 50.78 85.69
N GLU A 15 -23.56 51.96 86.27
CA GLU A 15 -22.44 52.84 85.91
C GLU A 15 -21.06 52.22 86.18
N LYS A 16 -20.95 51.34 87.19
CA LYS A 16 -19.74 50.55 87.42
C LYS A 16 -19.58 49.46 86.35
N HIS A 17 -20.65 48.74 86.03
CA HIS A 17 -20.63 47.69 85.00
C HIS A 17 -20.30 48.24 83.61
N ILE A 18 -20.86 49.39 83.23
CA ILE A 18 -20.52 50.10 81.98
C ILE A 18 -19.03 50.46 81.94
N ARG A 19 -18.45 50.97 83.05
CA ARG A 19 -17.02 51.26 83.15
C ARG A 19 -16.13 50.02 83.04
N GLU A 20 -16.60 48.86 83.49
CA GLU A 20 -15.91 47.57 83.32
C GLU A 20 -15.95 47.13 81.84
N LEU A 21 -17.12 47.21 81.19
CA LEU A 21 -17.31 46.89 79.77
C LEU A 21 -16.49 47.79 78.84
N ASP A 22 -16.46 49.10 79.08
CA ASP A 22 -15.62 50.06 78.33
C ASP A 22 -14.13 49.70 78.40
N LYS A 23 -13.70 49.08 79.50
CA LYS A 23 -12.32 48.65 79.72
C LYS A 23 -12.00 47.38 78.92
N ILE A 24 -12.92 46.42 78.91
CA ILE A 24 -12.85 45.19 78.10
C ILE A 24 -12.85 45.53 76.61
N LEU A 25 -13.78 46.39 76.16
CA LEU A 25 -13.89 46.83 74.76
C LEU A 25 -12.59 47.50 74.27
N LYS A 26 -11.92 48.27 75.13
CA LYS A 26 -10.61 48.87 74.82
C LYS A 26 -9.50 47.83 74.69
N SER A 27 -9.44 46.82 75.56
CA SER A 27 -8.46 45.73 75.42
C SER A 27 -8.70 44.87 74.17
N GLU A 28 -9.95 44.48 73.91
CA GLU A 28 -10.31 43.70 72.71
C GLU A 28 -9.99 44.46 71.42
N LYS A 29 -10.21 45.78 71.39
CA LYS A 29 -9.83 46.61 70.25
C LYS A 29 -8.31 46.62 70.01
N VAL A 30 -7.50 46.73 71.07
CA VAL A 30 -6.03 46.68 70.95
C VAL A 30 -5.54 45.31 70.48
N GLU A 31 -6.14 44.20 70.95
CA GLU A 31 -5.82 42.87 70.40
C GLU A 31 -6.22 42.72 68.93
N LYS A 32 -7.40 43.24 68.56
CA LYS A 32 -7.87 43.23 67.17
C LYS A 32 -6.92 43.99 66.25
N ASP A 33 -6.55 45.22 66.60
CA ASP A 33 -5.67 46.06 65.79
C ASP A 33 -4.29 45.38 65.59
N LYS A 34 -3.78 44.71 66.64
CA LYS A 34 -2.54 43.90 66.59
C LYS A 34 -2.65 42.65 65.70
N LEU A 35 -3.80 41.98 65.71
CA LEU A 35 -4.07 40.84 64.82
C LEU A 35 -4.21 41.28 63.35
N GLU A 36 -4.82 42.43 63.07
CA GLU A 36 -4.90 43.01 61.73
C GLU A 36 -3.51 43.37 61.19
N GLU A 37 -2.63 43.96 62.01
CA GLU A 37 -1.23 44.25 61.64
C GLU A 37 -0.44 42.96 61.34
N GLN A 38 -0.56 41.94 62.20
CA GLN A 38 0.10 40.65 62.01
C GLN A 38 -0.40 39.93 60.74
N LEU A 39 -1.70 39.98 60.45
CA LEU A 39 -2.29 39.42 59.23
C LEU A 39 -1.81 40.16 57.98
N SER A 40 -1.77 41.50 58.02
CA SER A 40 -1.26 42.34 56.93
C SER A 40 0.20 42.01 56.58
N SER A 41 1.04 41.82 57.60
CA SER A 41 2.44 41.38 57.45
C SER A 41 2.54 40.00 56.78
N GLN A 42 1.73 39.03 57.22
CA GLN A 42 1.71 37.69 56.61
C GLN A 42 1.23 37.70 55.15
N VAL A 43 0.18 38.45 54.83
CA VAL A 43 -0.34 38.60 53.46
C VAL A 43 0.73 39.21 52.54
N THR A 44 1.41 40.25 53.01
CA THR A 44 2.52 40.88 52.27
C THR A 44 3.67 39.90 52.02
N GLY A 45 4.03 39.09 53.02
CA GLY A 45 5.04 38.04 52.89
C GLY A 45 4.67 36.98 51.84
N LEU A 46 3.42 36.52 51.83
CA LEU A 46 2.90 35.55 50.86
C LEU A 46 2.84 36.13 49.44
N GLN A 47 2.45 37.40 49.26
CA GLN A 47 2.45 38.08 47.96
C GLN A 47 3.86 38.17 47.37
N ASN A 48 4.86 38.54 48.19
CA ASN A 48 6.25 38.60 47.76
C ASN A 48 6.81 37.21 47.40
N ALA A 49 6.44 36.17 48.15
CA ALA A 49 6.83 34.79 47.84
C ALA A 49 6.19 34.28 46.54
N LEU A 50 4.92 34.61 46.28
CA LEU A 50 4.22 34.29 45.03
C LEU A 50 4.90 34.96 43.83
N LEU A 51 5.16 36.26 43.91
CA LEU A 51 5.85 37.03 42.85
C LEU A 51 7.24 36.47 42.53
N LEU A 52 7.99 36.04 43.55
CA LEU A 52 9.28 35.38 43.35
C LEU A 52 9.12 34.04 42.61
N LYS A 53 8.11 33.24 42.94
CA LYS A 53 7.83 31.95 42.29
C LYS A 53 7.33 32.12 40.85
N GLU A 54 6.53 33.13 40.56
CA GLU A 54 6.16 33.50 39.19
C GLU A 54 7.39 33.88 38.36
N LYS A 55 8.33 34.63 38.94
CA LYS A 55 9.59 34.99 38.27
C LYS A 55 10.48 33.77 38.01
N GLU A 56 10.64 32.87 38.98
CA GLU A 56 11.35 31.59 38.80
C GLU A 56 10.71 30.75 37.68
N PHE A 57 9.38 30.60 37.69
CA PHE A 57 8.63 29.85 36.68
C PHE A 57 8.79 30.44 35.27
N ASN A 58 8.72 31.76 35.14
CA ASN A 58 8.91 32.46 33.86
C ASN A 58 10.33 32.28 33.32
N ASN A 59 11.36 32.39 34.18
CA ASN A 59 12.74 32.11 33.80
C ASN A 59 12.92 30.65 33.33
N SER A 60 12.42 29.68 34.08
CA SER A 60 12.47 28.25 33.69
C SER A 60 11.76 28.00 32.36
N THR A 61 10.62 28.65 32.13
CA THR A 61 9.86 28.59 30.88
C THR A 61 10.64 29.17 29.70
N GLN A 62 11.39 30.27 29.91
CA GLN A 62 12.24 30.84 28.86
C GLN A 62 13.39 29.90 28.50
N VAL A 63 14.10 29.35 29.48
CA VAL A 63 15.20 28.40 29.25
C VAL A 63 14.71 27.15 28.50
N LEU A 64 13.53 26.62 28.86
CA LEU A 64 12.91 25.51 28.12
C LEU A 64 12.60 25.86 26.66
N LYS A 65 12.05 27.06 26.39
CA LYS A 65 11.78 27.54 25.02
C LYS A 65 13.06 27.68 24.17
N GLU A 66 14.15 28.12 24.78
CA GLU A 66 15.45 28.26 24.10
C GLU A 66 16.10 26.90 23.82
N MET A 67 16.02 25.95 24.76
CA MET A 67 16.48 24.57 24.53
C MET A 67 15.68 23.87 23.43
N ILE A 68 14.35 24.02 23.40
CA ILE A 68 13.50 23.46 22.33
C ILE A 68 13.92 24.05 20.98
N ARG A 69 14.02 25.38 20.85
CA ARG A 69 14.44 26.05 19.60
C ARG A 69 15.81 25.56 19.12
N SER A 70 16.79 25.49 20.02
CA SER A 70 18.13 24.99 19.69
C SER A 70 18.12 23.53 19.24
N ARG A 71 17.25 22.70 19.83
CA ARG A 71 17.10 21.29 19.43
C ARG A 71 16.42 21.15 18.07
N ASP A 72 15.40 21.95 17.80
CA ASP A 72 14.72 21.99 16.50
C ASP A 72 15.68 22.42 15.38
N GLU A 73 16.48 23.46 15.61
CA GLU A 73 17.54 23.90 14.67
C GLU A 73 18.59 22.81 14.39
N GLN A 74 18.96 22.00 15.39
CA GLN A 74 19.84 20.84 15.20
C GLN A 74 19.16 19.75 14.37
N LEU A 75 17.88 19.46 14.62
CA LEU A 75 17.12 18.44 13.89
C LEU A 75 16.93 18.82 12.43
N VAL A 76 16.66 20.09 12.11
CA VAL A 76 16.58 20.60 10.73
C VAL A 76 17.92 20.39 10.00
N LYS A 77 19.04 20.81 10.58
CA LYS A 77 20.38 20.62 9.98
C LYS A 77 20.72 19.14 9.78
N GLN A 78 20.30 18.28 10.70
CA GLN A 78 20.47 16.83 10.58
C GLN A 78 19.60 16.25 9.44
N GLN A 79 18.37 16.73 9.27
CA GLN A 79 17.49 16.33 8.16
C GLN A 79 18.02 16.79 6.80
N GLU A 80 18.53 18.02 6.70
CA GLU A 80 19.17 18.55 5.48
C GLU A 80 20.38 17.70 5.07
N GLY A 81 21.31 17.44 6.00
CA GLY A 81 22.47 16.59 5.75
C GLY A 81 22.10 15.14 5.34
N ASN A 82 21.07 14.56 5.97
CA ASN A 82 20.56 13.25 5.58
C ASN A 82 19.95 13.26 4.17
N MET A 83 19.22 14.32 3.80
CA MET A 83 18.65 14.46 2.46
C MET A 83 19.72 14.59 1.38
N ASP A 84 20.81 15.31 1.63
CA ASP A 84 21.90 15.43 0.66
C ASP A 84 22.70 14.12 0.52
N LEU A 85 22.90 13.37 1.61
CA LEU A 85 23.45 12.00 1.55
C LEU A 85 22.55 11.05 0.74
N LEU A 86 21.22 11.15 0.88
CA LEU A 86 20.27 10.37 0.10
C LEU A 86 20.31 10.72 -1.38
N LYS A 87 20.28 12.01 -1.74
CA LYS A 87 20.41 12.48 -3.14
C LYS A 87 21.72 11.99 -3.78
N LYS A 88 22.83 12.05 -3.05
CA LYS A 88 24.13 11.53 -3.53
C LYS A 88 24.06 10.03 -3.78
N ARG A 89 23.54 9.25 -2.83
CA ARG A 89 23.39 7.79 -2.99
C ARG A 89 22.43 7.42 -4.13
N GLU A 90 21.40 8.22 -4.37
CA GLU A 90 20.49 8.05 -5.52
C GLU A 90 21.22 8.30 -6.85
N ALA A 91 22.05 9.33 -6.93
CA ALA A 91 22.89 9.60 -8.11
C ALA A 91 23.89 8.46 -8.36
N ASP A 92 24.64 8.03 -7.33
CA ASP A 92 25.60 6.92 -7.40
C ASP A 92 24.92 5.61 -7.86
N LEU A 93 23.67 5.36 -7.45
CA LEU A 93 22.88 4.19 -7.87
C LEU A 93 22.38 4.31 -9.32
N LYS A 94 21.91 5.49 -9.73
CA LYS A 94 21.49 5.75 -11.12
C LYS A 94 22.65 5.58 -12.09
N GLU A 95 23.83 6.07 -11.74
CA GLU A 95 25.04 5.91 -12.55
C GLU A 95 25.42 4.43 -12.67
N LYS A 96 25.46 3.68 -11.57
CA LYS A 96 25.71 2.22 -11.58
C LYS A 96 24.71 1.44 -12.43
N HIS A 97 23.41 1.76 -12.32
CA HIS A 97 22.38 1.12 -13.15
C HIS A 97 22.54 1.50 -14.64
N SER A 98 22.91 2.74 -14.94
CA SER A 98 23.17 3.18 -16.32
C SER A 98 24.35 2.43 -16.95
N VAL A 99 25.44 2.24 -16.20
CA VAL A 99 26.60 1.47 -16.66
C VAL A 99 26.21 0.01 -16.90
N MET A 100 25.58 -0.66 -15.92
CA MET A 100 25.13 -2.06 -16.06
C MET A 100 24.17 -2.26 -17.25
N LEU A 101 23.24 -1.33 -17.48
CA LEU A 101 22.34 -1.39 -18.65
C LEU A 101 23.10 -1.23 -19.97
N SER A 102 24.15 -0.40 -20.01
CA SER A 102 24.98 -0.25 -21.21
C SER A 102 25.82 -1.49 -21.52
N GLU A 103 26.38 -2.15 -20.50
CA GLU A 103 27.13 -3.41 -20.62
C GLU A 103 26.23 -4.54 -21.14
N ILE A 104 25.05 -4.72 -20.53
CA ILE A 104 24.05 -5.71 -20.96
C ILE A 104 23.61 -5.44 -22.40
N LYS A 105 23.32 -4.17 -22.74
CA LYS A 105 22.93 -3.80 -24.10
C LYS A 105 24.02 -4.18 -25.12
N GLN A 106 25.28 -3.84 -24.84
CA GLN A 106 26.41 -4.16 -25.72
C GLN A 106 26.60 -5.68 -25.89
N GLU A 107 26.39 -6.46 -24.82
CA GLU A 107 26.44 -7.93 -24.88
C GLU A 107 25.37 -8.51 -25.82
N TYR A 108 24.13 -8.02 -25.71
CA TYR A 108 23.02 -8.46 -26.58
C TYR A 108 23.19 -8.00 -28.03
N GLU A 109 23.67 -6.79 -28.28
CA GLU A 109 23.98 -6.30 -29.63
C GLU A 109 25.07 -7.16 -30.31
N SER A 110 26.13 -7.51 -29.57
CA SER A 110 27.20 -8.41 -30.05
C SER A 110 26.70 -9.83 -30.37
N LYS A 111 25.84 -10.40 -29.51
CA LYS A 111 25.18 -11.69 -29.76
C LYS A 111 24.29 -11.65 -31.02
N LEU A 112 23.49 -10.59 -31.17
CA LEU A 112 22.60 -10.42 -32.31
C LEU A 112 23.41 -10.30 -33.62
N GLN A 113 24.46 -9.48 -33.63
CA GLN A 113 25.34 -9.31 -34.79
C GLN A 113 26.03 -10.63 -35.19
N THR A 114 26.46 -11.42 -34.21
CA THR A 114 27.05 -12.75 -34.45
C THR A 114 26.03 -13.72 -35.05
N LEU A 115 24.79 -13.70 -34.55
CA LEU A 115 23.70 -14.54 -35.06
C LEU A 115 23.31 -14.16 -36.49
N THR A 116 23.14 -12.87 -36.80
CA THR A 116 22.88 -12.37 -38.15
C THR A 116 23.94 -12.83 -39.14
N LYS A 117 25.23 -12.67 -38.79
CA LYS A 117 26.34 -13.10 -39.65
C LYS A 117 26.33 -14.61 -39.93
N ASN A 118 25.93 -15.43 -38.96
CA ASN A 118 25.79 -16.88 -39.15
C ASN A 118 24.63 -17.20 -40.12
N TYR A 119 23.49 -16.53 -39.99
CA TYR A 119 22.38 -16.69 -40.95
C TYR A 119 22.74 -16.21 -42.36
N GLU A 120 23.43 -15.08 -42.51
CA GLU A 120 23.94 -14.60 -43.81
C GLU A 120 24.88 -15.63 -44.47
N GLN A 121 25.78 -16.24 -43.70
CA GLN A 121 26.67 -17.30 -44.18
C GLN A 121 25.91 -18.57 -44.60
N GLN A 122 24.88 -18.97 -43.84
CA GLN A 122 24.03 -20.10 -44.19
C GLN A 122 23.25 -19.83 -45.47
N LEU A 123 22.66 -18.63 -45.62
CA LEU A 123 21.94 -18.23 -46.83
C LEU A 123 22.86 -18.16 -48.06
N SER A 124 24.08 -17.63 -47.93
CA SER A 124 25.08 -17.64 -49.03
C SER A 124 25.37 -19.07 -49.47
N LYS A 125 25.66 -19.96 -48.51
CA LYS A 125 25.96 -21.36 -48.83
C LYS A 125 24.77 -22.08 -49.48
N THR A 126 23.55 -21.91 -48.94
CA THR A 126 22.35 -22.51 -49.53
C THR A 126 22.09 -21.97 -50.93
N ARG A 127 22.38 -20.69 -51.18
CA ARG A 127 22.31 -20.10 -52.53
C ARG A 127 23.34 -20.71 -53.47
N GLU A 128 24.61 -20.85 -53.06
CA GLU A 128 25.67 -21.50 -53.83
C GLU A 128 25.31 -22.96 -54.17
N ASP A 129 24.80 -23.72 -53.19
CA ASP A 129 24.33 -25.10 -53.37
C ASP A 129 23.13 -25.16 -54.35
N CYS A 130 22.21 -24.20 -54.31
CA CYS A 130 21.10 -24.10 -55.26
C CYS A 130 21.55 -23.70 -56.68
N GLU A 131 22.44 -22.72 -56.82
CA GLU A 131 23.01 -22.31 -58.12
C GLU A 131 23.77 -23.48 -58.78
N ALA A 132 24.52 -24.26 -58.00
CA ALA A 132 25.18 -25.48 -58.47
C ALA A 132 24.18 -26.54 -58.98
N ARG A 133 23.10 -26.79 -58.25
CA ARG A 133 22.03 -27.73 -58.65
C ARG A 133 21.29 -27.28 -59.91
N VAL A 134 21.03 -25.99 -60.07
CA VAL A 134 20.41 -25.45 -61.29
C VAL A 134 21.33 -25.65 -62.50
N LEU A 135 22.64 -25.43 -62.35
CA LEU A 135 23.62 -25.70 -63.41
C LEU A 135 23.74 -27.20 -63.76
N GLU A 136 23.48 -28.10 -62.81
CA GLU A 136 23.45 -29.55 -63.04
C GLU A 136 22.20 -29.96 -63.84
N VAL A 137 21.01 -29.52 -63.42
CA VAL A 137 19.75 -29.75 -64.14
C VAL A 137 19.78 -29.18 -65.56
N ILE A 138 20.37 -27.99 -65.76
CA ILE A 138 20.54 -27.41 -67.10
C ILE A 138 21.42 -28.31 -67.98
N LYS A 139 22.50 -28.91 -67.44
CA LYS A 139 23.35 -29.84 -68.20
C LYS A 139 22.58 -31.11 -68.57
N GLU A 140 21.90 -31.74 -67.60
CA GLU A 140 21.08 -32.93 -67.85
C GLU A 140 20.06 -32.65 -68.97
N PHE A 141 19.30 -31.56 -68.86
CA PHE A 141 18.33 -31.16 -69.88
C PHE A 141 18.96 -30.90 -71.25
N THR A 142 20.15 -30.30 -71.33
CA THR A 142 20.85 -30.12 -72.62
C THR A 142 21.33 -31.43 -73.24
N VAL A 143 21.70 -32.42 -72.43
CA VAL A 143 22.09 -33.76 -72.92
C VAL A 143 20.85 -34.52 -73.41
N GLU A 144 19.79 -34.60 -72.60
CA GLU A 144 18.54 -35.27 -72.98
C GLU A 144 17.91 -34.64 -74.23
N SER A 145 17.93 -33.30 -74.33
CA SER A 145 17.43 -32.58 -75.50
C SER A 145 18.28 -32.82 -76.76
N SER A 146 19.61 -32.92 -76.62
CA SER A 146 20.51 -33.28 -77.72
C SER A 146 20.29 -34.71 -78.20
N GLU A 147 20.16 -35.67 -77.29
CA GLU A 147 19.86 -37.07 -77.63
C GLU A 147 18.47 -37.21 -78.27
N ALA A 148 17.45 -36.51 -77.76
CA ALA A 148 16.11 -36.50 -78.33
C ALA A 148 16.11 -35.90 -79.76
N LEU A 149 16.88 -34.83 -79.98
CA LEU A 149 17.03 -34.21 -81.30
C LEU A 149 17.77 -35.14 -82.28
N GLU A 150 18.86 -35.78 -81.85
CA GLU A 150 19.63 -36.72 -82.67
C GLU A 150 18.77 -37.93 -83.07
N ASN A 151 18.05 -38.54 -82.12
CA ASN A 151 17.10 -39.62 -82.39
C ASN A 151 15.97 -39.19 -83.36
N THR A 152 15.48 -37.96 -83.24
CA THR A 152 14.46 -37.40 -84.15
C THR A 152 15.02 -37.17 -85.56
N VAL A 153 16.27 -36.72 -85.67
CA VAL A 153 16.97 -36.52 -86.95
C VAL A 153 17.24 -37.86 -87.63
N VAL A 154 17.66 -38.89 -86.89
CA VAL A 154 17.85 -40.25 -87.41
C VAL A 154 16.52 -40.80 -87.94
N SER A 155 15.45 -40.73 -87.15
CA SER A 155 14.11 -41.18 -87.56
C SER A 155 13.62 -40.49 -88.84
N LYS A 156 13.75 -39.14 -88.92
CA LYS A 156 13.39 -38.39 -90.13
C LYS A 156 14.32 -38.65 -91.31
N HIS A 157 15.57 -39.00 -91.07
CA HIS A 157 16.48 -39.40 -92.15
C HIS A 157 16.08 -40.78 -92.71
N GLU A 158 15.67 -41.72 -91.86
CA GLU A 158 15.13 -43.01 -92.29
C GLU A 158 13.80 -42.85 -93.07
N GLU A 159 12.87 -42.01 -92.60
CA GLU A 159 11.66 -41.64 -93.38
C GLU A 159 12.03 -41.04 -94.75
N CYS A 160 12.94 -40.06 -94.80
CA CYS A 160 13.34 -39.41 -96.06
C CYS A 160 14.07 -40.37 -97.02
N VAL A 161 14.83 -41.35 -96.49
CA VAL A 161 15.47 -42.40 -97.29
C VAL A 161 14.44 -43.39 -97.86
N GLU A 162 13.36 -43.71 -97.15
CA GLU A 162 12.24 -44.48 -97.71
C GLU A 162 11.40 -43.66 -98.72
N GLU A 163 11.18 -42.36 -98.48
CA GLU A 163 10.57 -41.47 -99.47
C GLU A 163 11.42 -41.38 -100.76
N MET A 164 12.75 -41.27 -100.65
CA MET A 164 13.64 -41.31 -101.81
C MET A 164 13.66 -42.67 -102.55
N LYS A 165 13.34 -43.78 -101.88
CA LYS A 165 13.14 -45.08 -102.57
C LYS A 165 11.81 -45.15 -103.32
N THR A 166 10.79 -44.42 -102.87
CA THR A 166 9.47 -44.39 -103.53
C THR A 166 9.36 -43.32 -104.63
N SER A 167 10.19 -42.28 -104.59
CA SER A 167 10.20 -41.19 -105.59
C SER A 167 11.22 -41.38 -106.71
N LYS A 168 10.79 -42.00 -107.82
CA LYS A 168 11.53 -42.01 -109.08
C LYS A 168 10.62 -41.83 -110.30
N MET A 169 9.91 -40.69 -110.37
CA MET A 169 9.47 -40.10 -111.64
C MET A 169 9.02 -38.64 -111.45
N GLU A 170 9.43 -37.79 -112.40
CA GLU A 170 8.85 -36.48 -112.76
C GLU A 170 8.84 -35.34 -111.70
N SER A 171 9.23 -34.09 -111.92
CA SER A 171 10.17 -33.36 -112.80
C SER A 171 9.67 -31.91 -112.90
N THR A 172 10.50 -30.90 -112.57
CA THR A 172 10.47 -29.47 -113.06
C THR A 172 9.15 -28.67 -112.88
N GLU A 173 9.09 -27.42 -112.40
CA GLU A 173 10.06 -26.33 -112.17
C GLU A 173 9.31 -25.20 -111.37
N ALA A 174 9.87 -24.08 -110.87
CA ALA A 174 11.22 -23.49 -110.95
C ALA A 174 11.54 -22.56 -109.74
N PHE A 175 12.84 -22.33 -109.52
CA PHE A 175 13.53 -21.06 -109.18
C PHE A 175 12.79 -19.96 -108.39
N GLU A 176 13.13 -19.73 -107.11
CA GLU A 176 14.27 -18.91 -106.59
C GLU A 176 13.88 -17.46 -106.24
N SER A 177 13.94 -17.10 -104.95
CA SER A 177 14.66 -15.89 -104.49
C SER A 177 14.77 -15.81 -102.95
N THR A 178 16.01 -15.85 -102.47
CA THR A 178 16.57 -15.00 -101.40
C THR A 178 15.92 -14.97 -100.00
N ALA A 179 16.37 -15.91 -99.16
CA ALA A 179 16.97 -15.71 -97.84
C ALA A 179 16.86 -14.34 -97.08
N VAL A 180 16.48 -14.47 -95.79
CA VAL A 180 16.73 -13.58 -94.61
C VAL A 180 15.80 -12.37 -94.36
N SER A 181 15.34 -12.28 -93.10
CA SER A 181 14.54 -11.21 -92.45
C SER A 181 13.04 -11.24 -92.81
N LYS A 182 12.06 -11.27 -91.87
CA LYS A 182 12.02 -10.98 -90.40
C LYS A 182 11.04 -11.96 -89.72
N HIS A 183 11.37 -12.60 -88.59
CA HIS A 183 11.38 -12.08 -87.21
C HIS A 183 9.99 -11.76 -86.59
N GLU A 184 8.86 -11.98 -87.26
CA GLU A 184 7.52 -11.71 -86.66
C GLU A 184 6.51 -12.83 -87.01
N ALA A 185 6.59 -13.98 -86.31
CA ALA A 185 5.62 -15.08 -86.48
C ALA A 185 5.47 -16.10 -85.33
N CYS A 186 6.26 -16.02 -84.23
CA CYS A 186 6.20 -16.99 -83.12
C CYS A 186 6.26 -16.35 -81.71
N GLU A 187 5.70 -15.15 -81.55
CA GLU A 187 5.64 -14.44 -80.26
C GLU A 187 4.18 -14.10 -79.90
N SER A 188 3.30 -15.11 -79.94
CA SER A 188 1.86 -14.93 -79.67
C SER A 188 1.15 -16.15 -79.05
N ILE A 189 1.91 -17.14 -78.54
CA ILE A 189 1.36 -18.27 -77.77
C ILE A 189 2.28 -18.53 -76.55
N ALA A 190 2.36 -17.52 -75.66
CA ALA A 190 3.05 -17.58 -74.36
C ALA A 190 2.60 -16.43 -73.44
N LEU A 191 1.32 -16.04 -73.47
CA LEU A 191 0.74 -14.97 -72.65
C LEU A 191 -0.61 -15.36 -72.04
N GLU A 192 -0.70 -16.59 -71.54
CA GLU A 192 -1.67 -17.07 -70.56
C GLU A 192 -0.92 -18.03 -69.62
N GLU A 193 -1.33 -18.10 -68.34
CA GLU A 193 -0.68 -18.86 -67.24
C GLU A 193 0.61 -18.26 -66.62
N MET A 194 0.59 -16.96 -66.29
CA MET A 194 1.39 -16.40 -65.18
C MET A 194 0.54 -15.53 -64.24
N GLU A 195 -0.45 -16.16 -63.59
CA GLU A 195 -1.05 -15.66 -62.36
C GLU A 195 -0.80 -16.67 -61.22
N ASN A 196 -0.04 -16.23 -60.20
CA ASN A 196 -0.07 -16.60 -58.77
C ASN A 196 1.35 -16.69 -58.16
N GLU A 197 1.72 -15.67 -57.38
CA GLU A 197 2.06 -15.78 -55.94
C GLU A 197 2.75 -14.49 -55.45
N ASP A 198 1.98 -13.40 -55.40
CA ASP A 198 2.35 -12.22 -54.60
C ASP A 198 1.20 -11.91 -53.63
N LYS A 199 1.29 -12.48 -52.43
CA LYS A 199 0.36 -12.21 -51.32
C LYS A 199 1.11 -12.25 -49.99
N TYR A 200 0.86 -11.23 -49.16
CA TYR A 200 1.43 -10.99 -47.82
C TYR A 200 2.72 -10.14 -47.74
N ALA A 201 2.58 -8.85 -48.01
CA ALA A 201 3.11 -7.81 -47.12
C ALA A 201 2.22 -6.54 -47.18
N MET A 202 1.82 -6.01 -46.01
CA MET A 202 1.52 -4.60 -45.67
C MET A 202 0.83 -3.68 -46.72
N GLU A 203 -0.22 -2.89 -46.44
CA GLU A 203 -0.79 -2.26 -45.23
C GLU A 203 -2.34 -2.19 -45.41
N SER A 204 -3.22 -1.63 -44.56
CA SER A 204 -3.11 -0.81 -43.34
C SER A 204 -4.39 -0.96 -42.48
N SER A 205 -4.48 -0.17 -41.40
CA SER A 205 -5.62 -0.05 -40.48
C SER A 205 -6.96 0.36 -41.13
N GLU A 206 -8.07 -0.26 -40.71
CA GLU A 206 -9.24 0.40 -40.08
C GLU A 206 -10.39 -0.59 -39.81
N ALA A 207 -10.76 -0.77 -38.54
CA ALA A 207 -12.10 -1.22 -38.07
C ALA A 207 -12.16 -1.22 -36.53
N LEU A 208 -12.65 -0.12 -35.95
CA LEU A 208 -13.17 -0.09 -34.58
C LEU A 208 -14.68 -0.41 -34.63
N GLU A 209 -15.17 -1.27 -33.73
CA GLU A 209 -16.39 -1.11 -32.90
C GLU A 209 -17.06 -2.44 -32.49
N SER A 210 -17.62 -2.46 -31.27
CA SER A 210 -18.37 -3.55 -30.61
C SER A 210 -17.55 -4.83 -30.28
N VAL A 211 -17.79 -5.57 -29.19
CA VAL A 211 -19.04 -5.81 -28.44
C VAL A 211 -18.83 -5.70 -26.91
N ASP A 212 -19.93 -5.40 -26.21
CA ASP A 212 -20.04 -5.13 -24.77
C ASP A 212 -20.23 -6.40 -23.89
N ALA A 213 -20.30 -6.17 -22.58
CA ALA A 213 -20.30 -7.07 -21.43
C ALA A 213 -21.22 -8.31 -21.44
N SER A 214 -20.86 -9.28 -20.57
CA SER A 214 -21.83 -9.99 -19.76
C SER A 214 -21.34 -10.20 -18.32
N LYS A 215 -22.22 -9.87 -17.38
CA LYS A 215 -21.98 -9.95 -15.93
C LYS A 215 -22.30 -11.35 -15.41
N HIS A 216 -21.61 -11.78 -14.37
CA HIS A 216 -22.21 -12.65 -13.36
C HIS A 216 -21.74 -12.24 -11.96
N GLU A 217 -22.68 -11.70 -11.18
CA GLU A 217 -22.52 -11.52 -9.74
C GLU A 217 -22.69 -12.88 -9.03
N VAL A 218 -21.87 -13.15 -8.02
CA VAL A 218 -22.14 -14.22 -7.05
C VAL A 218 -21.98 -13.64 -5.65
N SER A 219 -23.06 -13.71 -4.87
CA SER A 219 -23.16 -13.08 -3.55
C SER A 219 -22.24 -13.71 -2.50
N SER A 220 -21.65 -12.86 -1.66
CA SER A 220 -20.56 -13.18 -0.73
C SER A 220 -20.98 -13.71 0.65
N SER A 221 -22.15 -14.34 0.77
CA SER A 221 -22.82 -14.56 2.07
C SER A 221 -22.97 -16.02 2.55
N SER A 222 -22.37 -17.02 1.88
CA SER A 222 -22.67 -18.44 2.17
C SER A 222 -21.47 -19.39 2.37
N LEU A 223 -20.23 -18.89 2.50
CA LEU A 223 -19.02 -19.73 2.63
C LEU A 223 -18.44 -19.86 4.05
N SER A 224 -19.12 -19.33 5.08
CA SER A 224 -18.56 -19.23 6.45
C SER A 224 -18.73 -20.46 7.35
N SER A 225 -19.27 -21.58 6.85
CA SER A 225 -19.84 -22.63 7.73
C SER A 225 -19.40 -24.08 7.48
N SER A 226 -18.47 -24.35 6.55
CA SER A 226 -18.02 -25.73 6.25
C SER A 226 -16.54 -25.83 5.89
N LEU A 227 -15.66 -25.65 6.88
CA LEU A 227 -14.26 -26.10 6.83
C LEU A 227 -13.91 -26.95 8.05
N GLN A 228 -14.76 -27.94 8.34
CA GLN A 228 -14.39 -29.05 9.22
C GLN A 228 -13.69 -30.12 8.36
N SER A 229 -12.39 -30.31 8.58
CA SER A 229 -11.55 -31.41 8.02
C SER A 229 -11.73 -31.73 6.53
N LEU A 230 -11.00 -31.05 5.66
CA LEU A 230 -10.70 -31.54 4.31
C LEU A 230 -9.35 -32.30 4.30
N PRO A 231 -9.13 -33.23 3.35
CA PRO A 231 -7.90 -34.03 3.29
C PRO A 231 -6.67 -33.16 3.05
N LEU A 232 -5.50 -33.60 3.52
CA LEU A 232 -4.21 -32.97 3.22
C LEU A 232 -4.06 -32.79 1.70
N ALA A 233 -4.17 -31.54 1.24
CA ALA A 233 -4.02 -31.18 -0.15
C ALA A 233 -2.59 -31.50 -0.62
N ASN A 234 -2.44 -31.71 -1.92
CA ASN A 234 -1.16 -32.03 -2.53
C ASN A 234 -0.21 -30.81 -2.41
N ILE A 235 0.58 -30.75 -1.33
CA ILE A 235 1.46 -29.62 -1.03
C ILE A 235 2.47 -29.49 -2.19
N PRO A 236 2.49 -28.35 -2.92
CA PRO A 236 3.38 -28.19 -4.06
C PRO A 236 4.85 -28.18 -3.61
N SER A 237 5.76 -28.48 -4.53
CA SER A 237 7.21 -28.49 -4.23
C SER A 237 7.66 -27.13 -3.68
N TYR A 238 8.74 -27.14 -2.90
CA TYR A 238 9.24 -25.94 -2.26
C TYR A 238 9.66 -24.86 -3.28
N GLU A 239 10.09 -25.21 -4.50
CA GLU A 239 10.33 -24.23 -5.57
C GLU A 239 9.04 -23.58 -6.03
N VAL A 240 7.98 -24.37 -6.25
CA VAL A 240 6.66 -23.86 -6.65
C VAL A 240 6.08 -22.96 -5.55
N GLN A 241 6.24 -23.33 -4.28
CA GLN A 241 5.84 -22.48 -3.14
C GLN A 241 6.58 -21.14 -3.15
N LYS A 242 7.90 -21.11 -3.38
CA LYS A 242 8.65 -19.84 -3.52
C LYS A 242 8.11 -19.01 -4.67
N GLN A 243 7.99 -19.60 -5.87
CA GLN A 243 7.56 -18.91 -7.08
C GLN A 243 6.16 -18.30 -6.93
N MET A 244 5.25 -18.98 -6.23
CA MET A 244 3.91 -18.47 -5.95
C MET A 244 3.89 -17.37 -4.86
N ILE A 245 4.65 -17.51 -3.78
CA ILE A 245 4.62 -16.56 -2.64
C ILE A 245 5.47 -15.31 -2.88
N GLN A 246 6.62 -15.42 -3.54
CA GLN A 246 7.57 -14.32 -3.77
C GLN A 246 6.93 -13.04 -4.38
N PRO A 247 6.13 -13.09 -5.45
CA PRO A 247 5.47 -11.89 -5.99
C PRO A 247 4.34 -11.35 -5.08
N LEU A 248 3.82 -12.17 -4.16
CA LEU A 248 2.73 -11.80 -3.24
C LEU A 248 3.23 -11.13 -1.96
N LEU A 249 4.50 -11.33 -1.58
CA LEU A 249 5.18 -10.60 -0.51
C LEU A 249 5.60 -9.19 -0.94
N THR A 250 5.94 -8.99 -2.21
CA THR A 250 6.31 -7.68 -2.77
C THR A 250 5.10 -6.86 -3.25
N LYS A 251 3.87 -7.40 -3.11
CA LYS A 251 2.63 -6.72 -3.47
C LYS A 251 2.49 -5.39 -2.73
N ARG A 252 2.35 -4.29 -3.47
CA ARG A 252 2.11 -2.98 -2.86
C ARG A 252 0.74 -2.91 -2.16
N LEU A 253 0.73 -2.23 -1.01
CA LEU A 253 -0.47 -1.90 -0.25
C LEU A 253 -1.45 -1.08 -1.10
N LYS A 254 -2.75 -1.40 -1.00
CA LYS A 254 -3.86 -0.60 -1.55
C LYS A 254 -4.87 -0.30 -0.43
N LYS A 255 -5.51 0.87 -0.46
CA LYS A 255 -6.51 1.27 0.54
C LYS A 255 -7.63 0.24 0.61
N GLY A 256 -7.94 -0.26 1.80
CA GLY A 256 -8.98 -1.28 2.01
C GLY A 256 -8.56 -2.72 1.71
N ASP A 257 -7.34 -2.99 1.23
CA ASP A 257 -6.83 -4.37 1.14
C ASP A 257 -6.79 -5.02 2.53
N LYS A 258 -7.07 -6.32 2.57
CA LYS A 258 -6.89 -7.17 3.76
C LYS A 258 -5.51 -7.82 3.75
N TRP A 259 -4.87 -7.79 4.91
CA TRP A 259 -3.56 -8.39 5.16
C TRP A 259 -3.62 -9.24 6.43
N SER A 260 -2.96 -10.38 6.43
CA SER A 260 -2.93 -11.32 7.54
C SER A 260 -1.58 -11.27 8.25
N LEU A 261 -1.59 -11.31 9.58
CA LEU A 261 -0.37 -11.48 10.38
C LEU A 261 -0.09 -12.98 10.58
N VAL A 262 1.19 -13.33 10.49
CA VAL A 262 1.71 -14.67 10.79
C VAL A 262 2.85 -14.58 11.79
N ASP A 263 2.89 -15.49 12.76
CA ASP A 263 4.00 -15.59 13.73
C ASP A 263 5.35 -15.70 12.99
N MET A 264 6.30 -14.88 13.40
CA MET A 264 7.58 -14.75 12.69
C MET A 264 8.50 -15.96 12.91
N LYS A 265 8.34 -16.75 13.97
CA LYS A 265 9.07 -18.02 14.14
C LYS A 265 8.58 -19.04 13.12
N TRP A 266 7.26 -19.18 12.98
CA TRP A 266 6.67 -20.06 11.95
C TRP A 266 7.10 -19.61 10.55
N PHE A 267 7.02 -18.32 10.25
CA PHE A 267 7.39 -17.80 8.92
C PHE A 267 8.89 -17.96 8.63
N LYS A 268 9.78 -17.68 9.60
CA LYS A 268 11.23 -17.97 9.48
C LYS A 268 11.49 -19.46 9.29
N GLN A 269 10.71 -20.35 9.91
CA GLN A 269 10.84 -21.79 9.70
C GLN A 269 10.39 -22.22 8.30
N TRP A 270 9.27 -21.70 7.79
CA TRP A 270 8.83 -21.93 6.41
C TRP A 270 9.86 -21.43 5.38
N LYS A 271 10.46 -20.25 5.62
CA LYS A 271 11.55 -19.73 4.78
C LYS A 271 12.79 -20.63 4.78
N LYS A 272 13.17 -21.21 5.93
CA LYS A 272 14.28 -22.19 6.01
C LYS A 272 13.95 -23.54 5.37
N TYR A 273 12.72 -24.02 5.53
CA TYR A 273 12.24 -25.28 4.97
C TYR A 273 12.26 -25.23 3.44
N THR A 274 11.72 -24.15 2.86
CA THR A 274 11.74 -23.96 1.41
C THR A 274 13.12 -23.55 0.89
N GLY A 275 13.92 -22.84 1.70
CA GLY A 275 15.13 -22.13 1.25
C GLY A 275 14.80 -20.80 0.58
N PHE A 276 13.81 -20.07 1.08
CA PHE A 276 13.32 -18.82 0.48
C PHE A 276 14.38 -17.71 0.43
N ASP A 277 15.19 -17.58 1.49
CA ASP A 277 16.22 -16.54 1.60
C ASP A 277 17.61 -17.00 1.12
N SER A 278 17.84 -18.29 0.88
CA SER A 278 19.15 -18.86 0.54
C SER A 278 19.15 -19.61 -0.79
N TRP A 279 20.20 -19.38 -1.59
CA TRP A 279 20.42 -20.13 -2.84
C TRP A 279 20.96 -21.54 -2.58
N ASP A 280 21.74 -21.70 -1.50
CA ASP A 280 22.29 -22.99 -1.06
C ASP A 280 21.47 -23.64 0.06
N GLN A 281 21.29 -24.95 -0.10
CA GLN A 281 20.82 -25.96 0.86
C GLN A 281 19.52 -25.70 1.66
N GLN A 282 18.45 -26.37 1.20
CA GLN A 282 17.30 -26.70 2.05
C GLN A 282 17.77 -27.52 3.26
N SER A 283 17.58 -26.97 4.46
CA SER A 283 18.06 -27.55 5.71
C SER A 283 17.11 -27.35 6.89
N GLY A 284 15.99 -26.64 6.68
CA GLY A 284 14.96 -26.46 7.68
C GLY A 284 14.04 -27.68 7.81
N ALA A 285 13.70 -28.06 9.04
CA ALA A 285 12.58 -28.97 9.31
C ALA A 285 11.25 -28.39 8.79
N HIS A 286 10.30 -29.27 8.46
CA HIS A 286 8.96 -28.88 8.03
C HIS A 286 8.29 -27.93 9.06
N PRO A 287 7.69 -26.79 8.66
CA PRO A 287 7.21 -25.77 9.59
C PRO A 287 5.96 -26.19 10.37
N GLY A 288 5.21 -27.18 9.87
CA GLY A 288 3.93 -27.60 10.45
C GLY A 288 2.80 -26.59 10.19
N PRO A 289 1.63 -26.77 10.82
CA PRO A 289 0.51 -25.86 10.69
C PRO A 289 0.81 -24.45 11.20
N ILE A 290 0.16 -23.43 10.63
CA ILE A 290 0.37 -22.03 11.00
C ILE A 290 -0.05 -21.81 12.46
N ASP A 291 0.89 -21.43 13.31
CA ASP A 291 0.66 -21.18 14.73
C ASP A 291 0.84 -19.70 15.06
N ASN A 292 -0.27 -19.00 15.29
CA ASN A 292 -0.31 -17.59 15.66
C ASN A 292 -0.51 -17.38 17.19
N ASN A 293 -0.49 -18.44 18.01
CA ASN A 293 -0.87 -18.35 19.42
C ASN A 293 0.01 -17.38 20.22
N ASN A 294 1.31 -17.26 19.89
CA ASN A 294 2.24 -16.32 20.54
C ASN A 294 1.88 -14.83 20.31
N LEU A 295 1.03 -14.52 19.32
CA LEU A 295 0.64 -13.15 19.00
C LEU A 295 -0.55 -12.67 19.85
N PHE A 296 -1.23 -13.56 20.57
CA PHE A 296 -2.36 -13.24 21.45
C PHE A 296 -1.94 -13.13 22.92
N LYS A 297 -2.67 -12.31 23.70
CA LYS A 297 -2.48 -12.19 25.15
C LYS A 297 -2.86 -13.47 25.89
N ASP A 298 -3.93 -14.12 25.43
CA ASP A 298 -4.37 -15.42 25.92
C ASP A 298 -5.14 -16.18 24.82
N ILE A 299 -5.41 -17.47 25.07
CA ILE A 299 -6.03 -18.38 24.09
C ILE A 299 -7.50 -18.03 23.85
N VAL A 300 -8.19 -17.40 24.81
CA VAL A 300 -9.63 -17.13 24.79
C VAL A 300 -9.94 -15.75 24.22
N SER A 301 -9.15 -14.72 24.54
CA SER A 301 -9.35 -13.37 24.01
C SER A 301 -8.75 -13.21 22.62
N GLU A 302 -9.51 -12.62 21.68
CA GLU A 302 -9.01 -12.27 20.34
C GLU A 302 -8.06 -11.05 20.34
N THR A 303 -7.52 -10.69 21.52
CA THR A 303 -6.68 -9.51 21.72
C THR A 303 -5.22 -9.87 21.50
N LEU A 304 -4.58 -9.13 20.58
CA LEU A 304 -3.14 -9.26 20.33
C LEU A 304 -2.34 -8.78 21.53
N ASN A 305 -1.14 -9.35 21.72
CA ASN A 305 -0.14 -8.80 22.63
C ASN A 305 0.14 -7.32 22.32
N ASP A 306 0.42 -6.52 23.35
CA ASP A 306 0.76 -5.12 23.14
C ASP A 306 2.14 -4.98 22.50
N HIS A 307 2.32 -3.94 21.70
CA HIS A 307 3.63 -3.55 21.14
C HIS A 307 4.33 -4.55 20.20
N LEU A 308 3.62 -5.56 19.65
CA LEU A 308 4.20 -6.44 18.61
C LEU A 308 4.80 -5.63 17.45
N MET A 309 6.01 -6.00 17.04
CA MET A 309 6.77 -5.36 15.98
C MET A 309 6.79 -6.20 14.70
N GLU A 310 6.51 -5.53 13.58
CA GLU A 310 6.68 -6.05 12.22
C GLU A 310 8.13 -6.49 11.99
N GLU A 311 8.33 -7.59 11.26
CA GLU A 311 9.61 -8.27 11.01
C GLU A 311 10.35 -8.88 12.24
N LEU A 312 9.95 -8.53 13.46
CA LEU A 312 10.45 -9.14 14.69
C LEU A 312 9.53 -10.28 15.15
N ASP A 313 8.28 -9.94 15.47
CA ASP A 313 7.30 -10.82 16.12
C ASP A 313 6.32 -11.45 15.12
N TYR A 314 5.93 -10.69 14.09
CA TYR A 314 5.09 -11.16 12.98
C TYR A 314 5.61 -10.71 11.62
N ALA A 315 5.28 -11.48 10.58
CA ALA A 315 5.33 -11.03 9.19
C ALA A 315 3.92 -10.65 8.73
N MET A 316 3.82 -9.78 7.72
CA MET A 316 2.54 -9.44 7.08
C MET A 316 2.43 -10.09 5.71
N LEU A 317 1.30 -10.75 5.47
CA LEU A 317 1.00 -11.44 4.22
C LEU A 317 -0.20 -10.79 3.56
N SER A 318 -0.13 -10.59 2.25
CA SER A 318 -1.32 -10.23 1.47
C SER A 318 -2.32 -11.40 1.50
N GLU A 319 -3.62 -11.10 1.44
CA GLU A 319 -4.69 -12.12 1.48
C GLU A 319 -4.45 -13.33 0.54
N PRO A 320 -3.97 -13.20 -0.71
CA PRO A 320 -3.62 -14.35 -1.54
C PRO A 320 -2.46 -15.20 -0.99
N ALA A 321 -1.41 -14.58 -0.43
CA ALA A 321 -0.28 -15.30 0.16
C ALA A 321 -0.72 -16.07 1.42
N TRP A 322 -1.55 -15.44 2.26
CA TRP A 322 -2.14 -16.09 3.42
C TRP A 322 -2.98 -17.30 3.03
N ASN A 323 -3.87 -17.16 2.04
CA ASN A 323 -4.74 -18.24 1.60
C ASN A 323 -3.95 -19.43 1.01
N LEU A 324 -2.87 -19.18 0.28
CA LEU A 324 -1.98 -20.23 -0.22
C LEU A 324 -1.31 -21.00 0.93
N LEU A 325 -0.65 -20.30 1.85
CA LEU A 325 0.04 -20.94 2.99
C LEU A 325 -0.95 -21.69 3.89
N LEU A 326 -2.14 -21.13 4.13
CA LEU A 326 -3.21 -21.79 4.87
C LEU A 326 -3.71 -23.05 4.15
N SER A 327 -3.79 -23.05 2.81
CA SER A 327 -4.20 -24.22 2.02
C SER A 327 -3.17 -25.36 2.03
N TRP A 328 -1.89 -25.05 2.20
CA TRP A 328 -0.80 -26.02 2.21
C TRP A 328 -0.49 -26.57 3.60
N TYR A 329 -0.44 -25.71 4.62
CA TYR A 329 0.01 -26.09 5.96
C TYR A 329 -1.14 -26.24 6.95
N GLY A 330 -2.32 -25.66 6.67
CA GLY A 330 -3.40 -25.56 7.63
C GLY A 330 -3.07 -24.62 8.80
N LEU A 331 -3.91 -24.68 9.83
CA LEU A 331 -3.82 -23.83 11.02
C LEU A 331 -3.66 -24.72 12.27
N SER A 332 -2.80 -24.30 13.21
CA SER A 332 -2.58 -25.02 14.47
C SER A 332 -3.85 -25.07 15.32
N VAL A 333 -3.99 -26.10 16.16
CA VAL A 333 -5.19 -26.26 17.00
C VAL A 333 -5.29 -25.10 17.99
N GLY A 334 -6.44 -24.42 18.02
CA GLY A 334 -6.67 -23.22 18.85
C GLY A 334 -6.12 -21.91 18.25
N SER A 335 -5.26 -21.98 17.22
CA SER A 335 -4.81 -20.81 16.46
C SER A 335 -5.96 -20.27 15.59
N ARG A 336 -5.89 -18.98 15.22
CA ARG A 336 -6.91 -18.25 14.44
C ARG A 336 -6.26 -17.25 13.47
N PRO A 337 -6.88 -16.97 12.30
CA PRO A 337 -6.38 -15.95 11.37
C PRO A 337 -6.39 -14.54 12.00
N ILE A 338 -5.33 -13.76 11.79
CA ILE A 338 -5.24 -12.36 12.28
C ILE A 338 -5.33 -11.43 11.07
N ILE A 339 -6.55 -11.07 10.68
CA ILE A 339 -6.80 -10.20 9.51
C ILE A 339 -6.84 -8.73 9.96
N ARG A 340 -6.20 -7.84 9.18
CA ARG A 340 -6.13 -6.39 9.40
C ARG A 340 -6.30 -5.64 8.08
N ASN A 341 -6.79 -4.40 8.17
CA ASN A 341 -7.08 -3.57 7.00
C ASN A 341 -5.94 -2.60 6.70
N VAL A 342 -5.71 -2.30 5.43
CA VAL A 342 -4.83 -1.21 5.00
C VAL A 342 -5.57 0.13 5.06
N VAL A 343 -5.05 1.05 5.86
CA VAL A 343 -5.57 2.42 6.05
C VAL A 343 -4.56 3.46 5.58
N GLU A 344 -5.01 4.70 5.41
CA GLU A 344 -4.12 5.85 5.20
C GLU A 344 -3.59 6.35 6.55
N PHE A 345 -2.29 6.68 6.59
CA PHE A 345 -1.59 7.13 7.78
C PHE A 345 -0.83 8.44 7.54
N GLY A 346 -0.67 9.23 8.59
CA GLY A 346 -0.07 10.58 8.57
C GLY A 346 -1.10 11.70 8.41
N SER A 347 -0.80 12.88 8.96
CA SER A 347 -1.68 14.07 8.87
C SER A 347 -1.39 14.93 7.64
N TYR A 348 -0.13 14.99 7.20
CA TYR A 348 0.31 15.81 6.05
C TYR A 348 0.62 14.94 4.82
N VAL A 349 1.62 14.06 4.93
CA VAL A 349 1.97 13.10 3.87
C VAL A 349 1.26 11.77 4.14
N LYS A 350 0.19 11.52 3.40
CA LYS A 350 -0.60 10.29 3.49
C LYS A 350 0.19 9.12 2.88
N HIS A 351 0.33 8.03 3.61
CA HIS A 351 0.89 6.77 3.13
C HIS A 351 0.04 5.59 3.61
N LEU A 352 0.01 4.50 2.84
CA LEU A 352 -0.77 3.32 3.19
C LEU A 352 -0.01 2.45 4.20
N LYS A 353 -0.71 1.97 5.24
CA LYS A 353 -0.16 1.05 6.25
C LYS A 353 -1.25 0.10 6.76
N VAL A 354 -0.88 -1.14 7.09
CA VAL A 354 -1.77 -2.08 7.78
C VAL A 354 -2.03 -1.59 9.21
N GLU A 355 -3.29 -1.40 9.58
CA GLU A 355 -3.69 -1.01 10.93
C GLU A 355 -3.78 -2.24 11.84
N VAL A 356 -2.68 -2.57 12.50
CA VAL A 356 -2.61 -3.75 13.41
C VAL A 356 -3.36 -3.52 14.71
N TYR A 357 -3.32 -2.30 15.24
CA TYR A 357 -4.02 -1.87 16.45
C TYR A 357 -4.92 -0.68 16.15
N LEU A 358 -6.17 -0.78 16.61
CA LEU A 358 -7.11 0.33 16.66
C LEU A 358 -6.69 1.34 17.75
N ILE A 359 -7.16 2.58 17.63
CA ILE A 359 -7.00 3.61 18.66
C ILE A 359 -8.03 3.35 19.75
N GLU A 360 -7.56 3.09 20.97
CA GLU A 360 -8.41 3.02 22.15
C GLU A 360 -8.69 4.44 22.69
N LEU A 361 -9.96 4.80 22.87
CA LEU A 361 -10.40 6.09 23.41
C LEU A 361 -11.21 5.92 24.71
N LYS A 362 -11.08 6.88 25.62
CA LYS A 362 -11.83 6.97 26.88
C LYS A 362 -13.08 7.82 26.66
N LEU A 363 -14.24 7.22 26.80
CA LEU A 363 -15.54 7.78 26.46
C LEU A 363 -16.33 8.09 27.74
N CYS A 364 -16.84 9.31 27.91
CA CYS A 364 -17.76 9.62 29.00
C CYS A 364 -18.81 10.69 28.61
N VAL A 365 -19.83 10.85 29.47
CA VAL A 365 -20.96 11.74 29.24
C VAL A 365 -21.01 12.80 30.33
N TYR A 366 -21.03 14.08 29.96
CA TYR A 366 -21.15 15.19 30.90
C TYR A 366 -22.58 15.27 31.46
N PRO A 367 -22.78 15.52 32.78
CA PRO A 367 -21.79 15.88 33.80
C PRO A 367 -21.05 14.70 34.47
N ASN A 368 -21.48 13.45 34.26
CA ASN A 368 -20.87 12.27 34.90
C ASN A 368 -19.58 11.80 34.21
N THR A 369 -18.54 12.65 34.23
CA THR A 369 -17.24 12.35 33.61
C THR A 369 -16.45 11.24 34.30
N ASN A 370 -16.94 10.73 35.44
CA ASN A 370 -16.33 9.62 36.19
C ASN A 370 -16.77 8.25 35.65
N ASN A 371 -17.93 8.17 34.98
CA ASN A 371 -18.37 6.97 34.28
C ASN A 371 -17.66 6.89 32.92
N ILE A 372 -16.43 6.38 32.94
CA ILE A 372 -15.58 6.22 31.76
C ILE A 372 -15.76 4.81 31.19
N LYS A 373 -16.11 4.74 29.90
CA LYS A 373 -16.07 3.52 29.10
C LYS A 373 -14.93 3.59 28.09
N THR A 374 -14.63 2.46 27.48
CA THR A 374 -13.59 2.33 26.45
C THR A 374 -14.23 2.04 25.10
N GLY A 375 -13.73 2.65 24.04
CA GLY A 375 -14.09 2.32 22.65
C GLY A 375 -12.86 2.25 21.77
N SER A 376 -12.85 1.28 20.85
CA SER A 376 -11.76 1.07 19.88
C SER A 376 -12.19 1.56 18.51
N PHE A 377 -11.37 2.40 17.88
CA PHE A 377 -11.69 3.07 16.62
C PHE A 377 -10.55 2.96 15.62
N SER A 378 -10.87 2.86 14.34
CA SER A 378 -9.87 3.03 13.28
C SER A 378 -9.39 4.48 13.22
N ARG A 379 -8.14 4.67 12.82
CA ARG A 379 -7.55 5.98 12.49
C ARG A 379 -8.33 6.77 11.45
N ILE A 380 -9.03 6.06 10.57
CA ILE A 380 -9.87 6.61 9.50
C ILE A 380 -11.37 6.58 9.82
N ASP A 381 -11.78 6.11 11.01
CA ASP A 381 -13.17 6.32 11.47
C ASP A 381 -13.46 7.81 11.58
N THR A 382 -14.69 8.21 11.25
CA THR A 382 -15.11 9.60 11.39
C THR A 382 -15.46 9.93 12.83
N ILE A 383 -15.39 11.21 13.20
CA ILE A 383 -15.91 11.67 14.50
C ILE A 383 -17.40 11.35 14.65
N SER A 384 -18.17 11.29 13.56
CA SER A 384 -19.55 10.79 13.56
C SER A 384 -19.64 9.33 14.04
N ARG A 385 -18.73 8.45 13.63
CA ARG A 385 -18.68 7.07 14.14
C ARG A 385 -18.39 7.03 15.64
N VAL A 386 -17.46 7.87 16.12
CA VAL A 386 -17.19 8.04 17.57
C VAL A 386 -18.44 8.51 18.31
N PHE A 387 -19.17 9.48 17.75
CA PHE A 387 -20.42 10.01 18.29
C PHE A 387 -21.49 8.92 18.45
N THR A 388 -21.71 8.11 17.41
CA THR A 388 -22.65 6.98 17.43
C THR A 388 -22.26 5.94 18.49
N VAL A 389 -20.99 5.52 18.56
CA VAL A 389 -20.53 4.55 19.57
C VAL A 389 -20.74 5.07 20.99
N ILE A 390 -20.49 6.36 21.27
CA ILE A 390 -20.77 6.92 22.59
C ILE A 390 -22.27 6.88 22.88
N LYS A 391 -23.14 7.25 21.93
CA LYS A 391 -24.60 7.18 22.11
C LYS A 391 -25.07 5.74 22.39
N GLU A 392 -24.62 4.78 21.59
CA GLU A 392 -24.89 3.34 21.77
C GLU A 392 -24.43 2.88 23.17
N GLN A 393 -23.16 3.09 23.53
CA GLN A 393 -22.61 2.63 24.80
C GLN A 393 -23.29 3.26 26.03
N PHE A 394 -23.80 4.48 25.93
CA PHE A 394 -24.46 5.19 27.04
C PHE A 394 -25.99 5.19 26.96
N ASN A 395 -26.59 4.44 26.02
CA ASN A 395 -28.04 4.36 25.78
C ASN A 395 -28.71 5.73 25.56
N ILE A 396 -28.05 6.62 24.80
CA ILE A 396 -28.55 7.97 24.50
C ILE A 396 -29.32 7.92 23.16
N PRO A 397 -30.61 8.34 23.11
CA PRO A 397 -31.38 8.36 21.87
C PRO A 397 -30.76 9.24 20.77
N ASP A 398 -30.87 8.81 19.51
CA ASP A 398 -30.34 9.57 18.36
C ASP A 398 -30.98 10.95 18.22
N THR A 399 -32.26 11.10 18.57
CA THR A 399 -32.99 12.37 18.65
C THR A 399 -32.47 13.35 19.70
N THR A 400 -31.63 12.89 20.64
CA THR A 400 -31.05 13.76 21.68
C THR A 400 -29.97 14.65 21.07
N GLU A 401 -30.12 15.96 21.17
CA GLU A 401 -29.10 16.90 20.70
C GLU A 401 -27.87 16.84 21.63
N CYS A 402 -26.71 16.54 21.05
CA CYS A 402 -25.45 16.39 21.77
C CYS A 402 -24.31 16.99 20.97
N ARG A 403 -23.20 17.31 21.64
CA ARG A 403 -21.94 17.73 21.00
C ARG A 403 -20.75 17.03 21.64
N LEU A 404 -19.71 16.77 20.86
CA LEU A 404 -18.49 16.13 21.35
C LEU A 404 -17.41 17.13 21.67
N TRP A 405 -16.72 16.87 22.76
CA TRP A 405 -15.49 17.52 23.16
C TRP A 405 -14.38 16.49 23.23
N TYR A 406 -13.17 16.87 22.88
CA TYR A 406 -11.98 16.10 23.24
C TYR A 406 -11.18 16.88 24.30
N ARG A 407 -10.56 16.16 25.23
CA ARG A 407 -9.69 16.76 26.25
C ARG A 407 -8.26 16.83 25.73
N TYR A 408 -7.76 18.03 25.49
CA TYR A 408 -6.38 18.27 25.04
C TYR A 408 -5.39 18.22 26.22
N MET A 409 -5.73 18.90 27.32
CA MET A 409 -4.96 18.93 28.58
C MET A 409 -5.93 18.82 29.76
N ALA A 410 -5.42 18.62 30.99
CA ALA A 410 -6.24 18.34 32.19
C ALA A 410 -7.50 19.23 32.33
N ASN A 411 -7.37 20.53 32.04
CA ASN A 411 -8.45 21.53 32.10
C ASN A 411 -8.85 22.12 30.73
N SER A 412 -8.28 21.65 29.60
CA SER A 412 -8.60 22.14 28.26
C SER A 412 -9.50 21.16 27.50
N PHE A 413 -10.62 21.66 26.99
CA PHE A 413 -11.56 20.92 26.16
C PHE A 413 -11.79 21.68 24.87
N GLU A 414 -11.68 20.98 23.75
CA GLU A 414 -11.92 21.52 22.41
C GLU A 414 -13.12 20.85 21.75
N LEU A 415 -13.92 21.65 21.05
CA LEU A 415 -15.19 21.22 20.46
C LEU A 415 -14.92 20.54 19.11
N LEU A 416 -15.36 19.30 18.95
CA LEU A 416 -15.30 18.60 17.68
C LEU A 416 -16.47 19.03 16.79
N THR A 417 -16.25 20.05 15.97
CA THR A 417 -17.27 20.64 15.08
C THR A 417 -17.45 19.87 13.78
N ASN A 418 -16.38 19.33 13.21
CA ASN A 418 -16.42 18.59 11.95
C ASN A 418 -16.61 17.08 12.20
N LEU A 419 -17.86 16.62 12.19
CA LEU A 419 -18.18 15.19 12.39
C LEU A 419 -17.71 14.28 11.24
N GLN A 420 -17.38 14.82 10.06
CA GLN A 420 -16.88 14.04 8.91
C GLN A 420 -15.35 13.91 8.89
N GLN A 421 -14.64 14.63 9.76
CA GLN A 421 -13.20 14.49 9.95
C GLN A 421 -12.87 13.10 10.52
N THR A 422 -11.71 12.54 10.14
CA THR A 422 -11.23 11.28 10.73
C THR A 422 -10.68 11.50 12.14
N VAL A 423 -10.62 10.44 12.96
CA VAL A 423 -9.96 10.45 14.29
C VAL A 423 -8.53 11.01 14.19
N THR A 424 -7.77 10.61 13.17
CA THR A 424 -6.38 11.07 12.97
C THR A 424 -6.31 12.54 12.54
N ASP A 425 -7.16 12.96 11.60
CA ASP A 425 -7.15 14.33 11.10
C ASP A 425 -7.66 15.32 12.18
N ALA A 426 -8.49 14.86 13.12
CA ALA A 426 -8.93 15.62 14.29
C ALA A 426 -7.86 15.72 15.40
N GLY A 427 -6.66 15.16 15.20
CA GLY A 427 -5.57 15.20 16.17
C GLY A 427 -5.81 14.35 17.42
N ILE A 428 -6.66 13.32 17.33
CA ILE A 428 -7.01 12.47 18.48
C ILE A 428 -6.05 11.27 18.55
N TYR A 429 -5.50 11.04 19.75
CA TYR A 429 -4.53 9.98 20.03
C TYR A 429 -5.07 8.91 21.00
N GLY A 430 -4.39 7.76 21.06
CA GLY A 430 -4.73 6.66 21.97
C GLY A 430 -4.72 7.08 23.44
N GLY A 431 -5.70 6.58 24.20
CA GLY A 431 -5.91 6.89 25.61
C GLY A 431 -6.57 8.25 25.88
N GLN A 432 -6.87 9.05 24.85
CA GLN A 432 -7.46 10.37 24.99
C GLN A 432 -8.94 10.31 25.42
N MET A 433 -9.38 11.35 26.13
CA MET A 433 -10.74 11.42 26.67
C MET A 433 -11.65 12.22 25.75
N ILE A 434 -12.71 11.57 25.27
CA ILE A 434 -13.81 12.16 24.50
C ILE A 434 -15.03 12.28 25.43
N VAL A 435 -15.61 13.47 25.49
CA VAL A 435 -16.75 13.80 26.35
C VAL A 435 -17.94 14.22 25.50
N LEU A 436 -19.02 13.46 25.58
CA LEU A 436 -20.30 13.85 25.00
C LEU A 436 -21.05 14.74 25.99
N GLU A 437 -21.43 15.94 25.54
CA GLU A 437 -22.30 16.85 26.28
C GLU A 437 -23.71 16.79 25.70
N ILE A 438 -24.71 16.54 26.55
CA ILE A 438 -26.13 16.53 26.20
C ILE A 438 -26.69 17.95 26.36
N ARG A 439 -27.54 18.41 25.43
CA ARG A 439 -28.23 19.71 25.56
C ARG A 439 -29.32 19.61 26.64
N ASN A 440 -29.46 20.66 27.45
CA ASN A 440 -30.50 20.71 28.48
C ASN A 440 -31.89 20.85 27.83
N SER A 441 -32.94 20.45 28.56
CA SER A 441 -34.34 20.65 28.16
C SER A 441 -34.76 22.12 28.05
N ASP A 442 -34.05 23.03 28.72
CA ASP A 442 -34.21 24.50 28.58
C ASP A 442 -33.55 25.06 27.30
N GLY A 443 -33.00 24.20 26.44
CA GLY A 443 -32.29 24.58 25.22
C GLY A 443 -30.89 25.15 25.46
N THR A 444 -30.41 25.25 26.71
CA THR A 444 -29.05 25.70 27.01
C THR A 444 -28.05 24.54 26.96
N TRP A 445 -26.76 24.87 26.79
CA TRP A 445 -25.69 23.89 26.97
C TRP A 445 -25.17 23.94 28.42
N PRO A 446 -25.00 22.79 29.10
CA PRO A 446 -24.51 22.73 30.47
C PRO A 446 -23.23 23.56 30.74
N ARG A 447 -22.26 23.52 29.82
CA ARG A 447 -20.97 24.25 29.96
C ARG A 447 -21.05 25.74 29.64
N SER A 448 -22.18 26.24 29.10
CA SER A 448 -22.34 27.65 28.72
C SER A 448 -22.80 28.55 29.88
N LYS A 449 -23.19 28.00 31.04
CA LYS A 449 -23.59 28.76 32.24
C LYS A 449 -22.39 29.23 33.10
N ARG A 450 -21.28 29.64 32.46
CA ARG A 450 -20.16 30.37 33.09
C ARG A 450 -20.08 31.79 32.53
N LYS A 451 -20.80 32.71 33.18
CA LYS A 451 -20.55 34.15 33.18
C LYS A 451 -20.62 34.61 34.63
#